data_AF-A0A9W4SHW1-F1
#
_entry.id   AF-A0A9W4SHW1-F1
#
_cell.length_a   1.000
_cell.length_b   1.000
_cell.length_c   1.000
_cell.angle_alpha   90.00
_cell.angle_beta   90.00
_cell.angle_gamma   90.00
#
_symmetry.space_group_name_H-M   'P 1'
#
loop_
_entity.id
_entity.type
_entity.pdbx_description
1 polymer ?
#
loop_
_entity_poly.entity_id
_entity_poly.type
_entity_poly.pdbx_seq_one_letter_code
_entity_poly.pdbx_strand_id
1 'polypeptide(L)' 'MAGMVWTYDATEDLINLRNEYREEFENALNTEHAVIWDGIVTEITIFIQLKLLADNA' A
#
# COMPACT_ATOMS: atom_id res chain seq x y z
N MET A 1 13.20 7.74 -12.55
CA MET A 1 12.40 6.73 -11.84
C MET A 1 11.03 6.73 -12.48
N ALA A 2 10.60 5.62 -13.08
CA ALA A 2 9.21 5.51 -13.50
C ALA A 2 8.35 5.51 -12.23
N GLY A 3 7.51 6.53 -12.05
CA GLY A 3 6.57 6.55 -10.94
C GLY A 3 5.54 5.43 -11.10
N MET A 4 5.08 4.86 -9.99
CA MET A 4 3.95 3.94 -10.01
C MET A 4 2.74 4.65 -10.64
N VAL A 5 2.16 4.04 -11.68
CA VAL A 5 0.90 4.51 -12.28
C VAL A 5 -0.23 3.92 -11.45
N TRP A 6 -1.01 4.79 -10.80
CA TRP A 6 -2.19 4.39 -10.03
C TRP A 6 -3.33 4.02 -10.98
N THR A 7 -3.72 2.76 -10.97
CA THR A 7 -4.96 2.27 -11.60
C THR A 7 -6.11 2.28 -10.59
N TYR A 8 -7.33 2.03 -11.05
CA TYR A 8 -8.48 1.85 -10.15
C TYR A 8 -8.21 0.72 -9.14
N ASP A 9 -7.82 -0.46 -9.64
CA ASP A 9 -7.56 -1.63 -8.79
C ASP A 9 -6.42 -1.37 -7.79
N ALA A 10 -5.33 -0.73 -8.23
CA ALA A 10 -4.23 -0.36 -7.33
C ALA A 10 -4.67 0.64 -6.25
N THR A 11 -5.60 1.54 -6.58
CA THR A 11 -6.17 2.50 -5.63
C THR A 11 -7.10 1.81 -4.64
N GLU A 12 -7.91 0.87 -5.09
CA GLU A 12 -8.79 0.07 -4.23
C GLU A 12 -7.99 -0.80 -3.26
N ASP A 13 -6.93 -1.47 -3.75
CA ASP A 13 -5.99 -2.23 -2.93
C ASP A 13 -5.34 -1.35 -1.84
N LEU A 14 -4.94 -0.11 -2.19
CA LEU A 14 -4.37 0.84 -1.22
C LEU A 14 -5.36 1.21 -0.11
N ILE A 15 -6.60 1.49 -0.48
CA ILE A 15 -7.65 1.86 0.47
C ILE A 15 -7.94 0.70 1.41
N ASN A 16 -8.04 -0.52 0.88
CA ASN A 16 -8.27 -1.72 1.67
C ASN A 16 -7.12 -1.96 2.64
N LEU A 17 -5.87 -1.89 2.16
CA LEU A 17 -4.69 -2.05 2.99
C LEU A 17 -4.62 -0.99 4.10
N ARG A 18 -4.85 0.29 3.76
CA ARG A 18 -4.93 1.36 4.78
C ARG A 18 -6.02 1.11 5.82
N ASN A 19 -7.13 0.49 5.43
CA ASN A 19 -8.22 0.17 6.35
C ASN A 19 -7.89 -1.01 7.27
N GLU A 20 -7.04 -1.94 6.84
CA GLU A 20 -6.47 -2.98 7.72
C GLU A 20 -5.59 -2.34 8.79
N TYR A 21 -4.77 -1.36 8.41
CA TYR A 21 -3.92 -0.58 9.31
C TYR A 21 -4.66 0.51 10.12
N ARG A 22 -6.00 0.52 10.10
CA ARG A 22 -6.79 1.62 10.68
C ARG A 22 -6.57 1.75 12.19
N GLU A 23 -6.51 0.63 12.90
CA GLU A 23 -6.34 0.62 14.35
C GLU A 23 -4.95 1.13 14.76
N GLU A 24 -3.91 0.78 14.00
CA GLU A 24 -2.56 1.29 14.17
C GLU A 24 -2.51 2.80 13.92
N PHE A 25 -3.21 3.30 12.90
CA PHE A 25 -3.31 4.75 12.65
C PHE A 25 -4.03 5.51 13.76
N GLU A 26 -5.11 4.95 14.30
CA GLU A 26 -5.92 5.56 15.36
C GLU A 26 -5.17 5.63 16.70
N ASN A 27 -4.27 4.68 16.96
CA ASN A 27 -3.50 4.60 18.20
C ASN A 27 -2.08 5.19 18.09
N ALA A 28 -1.60 5.47 16.88
CA ALA A 28 -0.26 5.98 16.64
C ALA A 28 -0.08 7.43 17.11
N LEU A 29 1.09 7.72 17.67
CA LEU A 29 1.56 9.09 17.84
C LEU A 29 1.90 9.70 16.47
N ASN A 30 1.84 11.02 16.32
CA ASN A 30 2.09 11.70 15.03
C ASN A 30 3.42 11.30 14.35
N THR A 31 4.44 10.90 15.13
CA THR A 31 5.74 10.44 14.62
C THR A 31 5.73 9.03 14.04
N GLU A 32 4.71 8.22 14.38
CA GLU A 32 4.59 6.82 13.98
C GLU A 32 3.77 6.64 12.70
N HIS A 33 2.96 7.63 12.31
CA HIS A 33 2.20 7.59 11.05
C HIS A 33 3.09 7.43 9.81
N ALA A 34 4.26 8.05 9.79
CA ALA A 34 5.21 7.91 8.70
C ALA A 34 5.71 6.46 8.56
N VAL A 35 5.98 5.79 9.69
CA VAL A 35 6.45 4.40 9.71
C VAL A 35 5.35 3.45 9.24
N ILE A 36 4.10 3.70 9.63
CA ILE A 36 2.94 2.92 9.16
C ILE A 36 2.78 3.09 7.64
N TRP A 37 2.90 4.32 7.12
CA TRP A 37 2.86 4.57 5.69
C TRP A 37 3.99 3.89 4.92
N ASP A 38 5.21 3.86 5.47
CA ASP A 38 6.35 3.14 4.85
C ASP A 38 6.07 1.63 4.74
N GLY A 39 5.42 1.05 5.75
CA GLY A 39 4.95 -0.35 5.72
C GLY A 39 3.94 -0.58 4.61
N ILE A 40 2.88 0.23 4.55
CA ILE A 40 1.83 0.16 3.53
C ILE A 40 2.41 0.30 2.11
N VAL A 41 3.33 1.24 1.90
CA VAL A 41 4.00 1.45 0.60
C VAL A 41 4.81 0.23 0.19
N THR A 42 5.52 -0.38 1.14
CA THR A 42 6.30 -1.60 0.88
C THR A 42 5.40 -2.75 0.45
N GLU A 43 4.32 -2.99 1.19
CA GLU A 43 3.38 -4.07 0.91
C GLU A 43 2.66 -3.89 -0.43
N ILE A 44 2.11 -2.70 -0.70
CA ILE A 44 1.38 -2.48 -1.96
C ILE A 44 2.28 -2.56 -3.19
N THR A 45 3.55 -2.16 -3.05
CA THR A 45 4.54 -2.32 -4.12
C THR A 45 4.78 -3.79 -4.44
N ILE A 46 4.90 -4.64 -3.43
CA ILE A 46 5.06 -6.09 -3.60
C ILE A 46 3.80 -6.70 -4.23
N PHE A 47 2.61 -6.36 -3.73
CA PHE A 47 1.35 -6.87 -4.27
C PHE A 47 1.17 -6.56 -5.75
N ILE A 48 1.41 -5.29 -6.14
CA ILE A 48 1.28 -4.86 -7.54
C ILE A 48 2.32 -5.57 -8.42
N GLN A 49 3.57 -5.73 -7.95
CA GLN A 49 4.59 -6.45 -8.69
C GLN A 49 4.22 -7.93 -8.90
N LEU A 50 3.69 -8.60 -7.89
CA LEU A 50 3.26 -9.99 -8.00
C LEU A 50 2.06 -10.16 -8.93
N LYS A 51 1.06 -9.26 -8.88
CA LYS A 51 -0.07 -9.27 -9.82
C LYS A 51 0.40 -9.08 -11.27
N LEU A 52 1.29 -8.12 -11.50
CA LEU A 52 1.87 -7.89 -12.84
C LEU A 52 2.66 -9.09 -13.36
N LEU A 53 3.33 -9.85 -12.48
CA LEU A 53 4.01 -11.08 -12.88
C LEU A 53 3.02 -12.20 -13.21
N ALA A 54 1.93 -12.31 -12.46
CA ALA A 54 0.89 -13.31 -12.69
C ALA A 54 0.10 -13.07 -13.99
N ASP A 55 -0.17 -11.81 -14.34
CA ASP A 55 -0.91 -11.45 -15.55
C ASP A 55 -0.08 -11.60 -16.84
N ASN A 56 1.24 -11.72 -16.72
CA ASN A 56 2.18 -11.86 -17.85
C ASN A 56 2.73 -13.29 -18.05
N ALA A 57 2.26 -14.27 -17.26
CA ALA A 57 2.66 -15.68 -17.33
C ALA A 57 1.65 -16.54 -18.11
#